data_AF-A0A3D4BRJ1-F1
#
_entry.id   AF-A0A3D4BRJ1-F1
#
_cell.length_a   1.000
_cell.length_b   1.000
_cell.length_c   1.000
_cell.angle_alpha   90.00
_cell.angle_beta   90.00
_cell.angle_gamma   90.00
#
_symmetry.space_group_name_H-M   'P 1'
#
loop_
_entity.id
_entity.type
_entity.pdbx_description
1 polymer ?
#
loop_
_entity_poly.entity_id
_entity_poly.type
_entity_poly.pdbx_seq_one_letter_code
_entity_poly.pdbx_strand_id
1 'polypeptide(L)' 'HEEPQCAEVCPVDCCVPDEDHVESKEELLSKKEFLHL' A
#
# COMPACT_ATOMS: atom_id res chain seq x y z
N HIS A 1 -5.53 -5.68 8.55
CA HIS A 1 -5.59 -6.36 7.25
C HIS A 1 -4.17 -6.62 6.81
N GLU A 2 -3.90 -7.82 6.31
CA GLU A 2 -2.56 -8.24 5.88
C GLU A 2 -2.29 -7.82 4.42
N GLU A 3 -3.35 -7.65 3.62
CA GLU A 3 -3.30 -7.16 2.24
C GLU A 3 -3.89 -5.74 2.08
N PRO A 4 -3.46 -4.98 1.05
CA PRO A 4 -4.07 -3.69 0.71
C PRO A 4 -5.54 -3.84 0.34
N GLN A 5 -6.39 -2.95 0.86
CA GLN A 5 -7.84 -3.00 0.63
C GLN A 5 -8.22 -2.93 -0.85
N CYS A 6 -7.44 -2.19 -1.66
CA CYS A 6 -7.65 -2.13 -3.10
C CYS A 6 -7.35 -3.46 -3.81
N ALA A 7 -6.35 -4.21 -3.34
CA ALA A 7 -6.02 -5.53 -3.87
C ALA A 7 -7.09 -6.56 -3.50
N GLU A 8 -7.57 -6.55 -2.25
CA GLU A 8 -8.60 -7.50 -1.76
C GLU A 8 -9.91 -7.46 -2.59
N VAL A 9 -10.27 -6.32 -3.17
CA VAL A 9 -11.53 -6.13 -3.93
C VAL A 9 -11.33 -6.08 -5.44
N CYS A 10 -10.10 -6.19 -5.94
CA CYS A 10 -9.81 -6.02 -7.36
C CYS A 10 -10.40 -7.19 -8.17
N PRO A 11 -11.34 -6.97 -9.11
CA PRO A 11 -11.98 -8.06 -9.84
C PRO A 11 -11.06 -8.72 -10.89
N VAL A 12 -9.90 -8.13 -11.15
CA VAL A 12 -8.97 -8.51 -12.23
C VAL A 12 -7.50 -8.54 -11.76
N ASP A 13 -7.26 -8.51 -10.45
CA ASP A 13 -5.93 -8.60 -9.82
C ASP A 13 -4.87 -7.64 -10.39
N CYS A 14 -5.26 -6.42 -10.78
CA CYS A 14 -4.34 -5.45 -11.37
C CYS A 14 -3.61 -4.57 -10.34
N CYS A 15 -3.98 -4.62 -9.06
CA CYS A 15 -3.33 -3.87 -7.98
C CYS A 15 -2.10 -4.62 -7.44
N VAL A 16 -0.99 -4.54 -8.17
CA VAL A 16 0.30 -5.17 -7.84
C VAL A 16 1.31 -4.16 -7.28
N PRO A 17 2.41 -4.59 -6.61
CA PRO A 17 3.45 -3.69 -6.14
C PRO A 17 4.11 -2.89 -7.27
N ASP A 18 4.43 -1.64 -6.98
CA ASP A 18 5.14 -0.74 -7.90
C ASP A 18 6.67 -0.87 -7.68
N GLU A 19 7.39 -1.32 -8.72
CA GLU A 19 8.83 -1.52 -8.67
C GLU A 19 9.63 -0.19 -8.61
N ASP A 20 9.05 0.91 -9.08
CA ASP A 20 9.67 2.24 -9.00
C ASP A 20 9.49 2.88 -7.61
N HIS A 21 8.56 2.35 -6.80
CA HIS A 21 8.19 2.89 -5.48
C HIS A 21 8.18 1.81 -4.40
N VAL A 22 9.28 1.08 -4.28
CA VAL A 22 9.46 0.11 -3.19
C VAL A 22 9.71 0.84 -1.87
N GLU A 23 8.80 0.69 -0.92
CA GLU A 23 8.85 1.29 0.42
C GLU A 23 8.94 0.19 1.50
N SER A 24 9.72 0.45 2.55
CA SER A 24 9.74 -0.37 3.77
C SER A 24 8.46 -0.17 4.58
N LYS A 25 8.19 -1.10 5.52
CA LYS A 25 7.02 -1.00 6.39
C LYS A 25 7.07 0.25 7.27
N GLU A 26 8.26 0.62 7.72
CA GLU A 26 8.51 1.82 8.51
C GLU A 26 8.17 3.08 7.72
N GLU A 27 8.64 3.19 6.47
CA GLU A 27 8.33 4.32 5.58
C GLU A 27 6.82 4.45 5.31
N LEU A 28 6.14 3.32 5.05
CA LEU A 28 4.70 3.29 4.84
C LEU A 28 3.92 3.77 6.09
N LEU A 29 4.35 3.36 7.29
CA LEU A 29 3.72 3.78 8.54
C LEU A 29 3.96 5.27 8.83
N SER A 30 5.18 5.78 8.63
CA SER A 30 5.46 7.21 8.79
C SER A 30 4.68 8.07 7.79
N LYS A 31 4.55 7.62 6.54
CA LYS A 31 3.73 8.30 5.51
C LYS A 31 2.25 8.32 5.89
N LYS A 32 1.74 7.20 6.42
CA LYS A 32 0.38 7.12 6.96
C LYS A 32 0.18 8.14 8.09
N GLU A 33 1.10 8.24 9.03
CA GLU A 33 1.00 9.21 10.13
C GLU A 33 1.00 10.65 9.61
N PHE A 34 1.89 10.98 8.66
CA PHE A 34 1.96 12.30 8.02
C PHE A 34 0.67 12.70 7.28
N LEU A 35 0.03 11.78 6.56
CA LEU A 35 -1.19 12.07 5.78
C LEU A 35 -2.45 12.22 6.63
N HIS A 36 -2.43 11.78 7.89
CA HIS A 36 -3.57 11.86 8.82
C HIS A 36 -3.35 12.86 9.96
N LEU A 37 -2.43 13.82 9.79
CA LEU A 37 -2.18 14.93 10.72
C LEU A 37 -3.40 15.86 10.89
#